data_AF-A0A924K578-F1
#
_entry.id   AF-A0A924K578-F1
#
_cell.length_a   1.000
_cell.length_b   1.000
_cell.length_c   1.000
_cell.angle_alpha   90.00
_cell.angle_beta   90.00
_cell.angle_gamma   90.00
#
_symmetry.space_group_name_H-M   'P 1'
#
loop_
_entity.id
_entity.type
_entity.pdbx_description
1 polymer ?
#
loop_
_entity_poly.entity_id
_entity_poly.type
_entity_poly.pdbx_seq_one_letter_code
_entity_poly.pdbx_strand_id
1 'polypeptide(L)'
;MSSNLIVFNNDNGLNEIGSFKVYGDGIYTAEKRNYFGGTNKFIITKKLFNGQTDTSFDINGSYSYDSPTLSESHREDEAQQIFKLDNGDLLIAGFTDYVYGFNPMDPNLPNVY
;
A
#
# COMPACT_ATOMS: atom_id res chain seq x y z
N MET A 1 -27.20 -11.19 -19.08
CA MET A 1 -27.02 -9.96 -18.29
C MET A 1 -25.69 -10.09 -17.57
N SER A 2 -24.71 -9.21 -17.83
CA SER A 2 -23.49 -9.21 -17.00
C SER A 2 -23.85 -8.60 -15.66
N SER A 3 -23.71 -9.36 -14.58
CA SER A 3 -23.79 -8.81 -13.23
C SER A 3 -22.65 -7.82 -13.04
N ASN A 4 -22.98 -6.57 -12.74
CA ASN A 4 -22.00 -5.60 -12.25
C ASN A 4 -21.58 -6.07 -10.85
N LEU A 5 -20.46 -6.79 -10.76
CA LEU A 5 -19.90 -7.19 -9.48
C LEU A 5 -19.21 -5.96 -8.87
N ILE A 6 -19.88 -5.32 -7.91
CA ILE A 6 -19.25 -4.30 -7.07
C ILE A 6 -18.56 -5.05 -5.93
N VAL A 7 -17.23 -5.18 -6.02
CA VAL A 7 -16.41 -5.74 -4.94
C VAL A 7 -16.04 -4.59 -4.00
N PHE A 8 -16.64 -4.55 -2.82
CA PHE A 8 -16.08 -3.80 -1.71
C PHE A 8 -14.97 -4.64 -1.10
N ASN A 9 -13.71 -4.28 -1.36
CA ASN A 9 -12.61 -4.88 -0.63
C ASN A 9 -12.43 -4.14 0.70
N ASN A 10 -13.26 -4.50 1.66
CA ASN A 10 -13.02 -4.19 3.06
C ASN A 10 -12.28 -5.41 3.62
N ASP A 11 -10.96 -5.37 3.71
CA ASP A 11 -10.26 -6.39 4.49
C ASP A 11 -10.73 -6.22 5.94
N ASN A 12 -11.40 -7.24 6.47
CA ASN A 12 -11.89 -7.29 7.85
C ASN A 12 -10.80 -7.80 8.81
N GLY A 13 -9.54 -7.85 8.37
CA GLY A 13 -8.37 -8.22 9.18
C GLY A 13 -7.69 -7.01 9.83
N LEU A 14 -6.63 -7.28 10.62
CA LEU A 14 -5.75 -6.26 11.22
C LEU A 14 -5.03 -5.34 10.20
N ASN A 15 -5.28 -5.54 8.91
CA ASN A 15 -4.75 -4.72 7.82
C ASN A 15 -5.85 -3.78 7.33
N GLU A 16 -5.55 -2.50 7.29
CA GLU A 16 -6.48 -1.48 6.83
C GLU A 16 -6.23 -1.25 5.35
N ILE A 17 -7.13 -1.74 4.48
CA ILE A 17 -7.11 -1.38 3.06
C ILE A 17 -7.53 0.09 2.95
N GLY A 18 -6.56 0.95 2.74
CA GLY A 18 -6.78 2.38 2.52
C GLY A 18 -7.28 2.67 1.11
N SER A 19 -6.95 1.82 0.12
CA SER A 19 -7.39 2.05 -1.26
C SER A 19 -7.40 0.82 -2.14
N PHE A 20 -8.22 0.89 -3.20
CA PHE A 20 -8.17 -0.03 -4.33
C PHE A 20 -8.34 0.71 -5.65
N LYS A 21 -7.78 0.14 -6.72
CA LYS A 21 -7.94 0.60 -8.10
C LYS A 21 -8.08 -0.58 -9.04
N VAL A 22 -8.86 -0.36 -10.10
CA VAL A 22 -9.06 -1.34 -11.16
C VAL A 22 -8.38 -0.83 -12.42
N TYR A 23 -7.44 -1.60 -12.94
CA TYR A 23 -6.79 -1.37 -14.23
C TYR A 23 -7.16 -2.50 -15.19
N GLY A 24 -6.83 -2.37 -16.48
CA GLY A 24 -7.18 -3.37 -17.49
C GLY A 24 -6.60 -4.76 -17.23
N ASP A 25 -5.55 -4.86 -16.41
CA ASP A 25 -4.83 -6.10 -16.10
C ASP A 25 -5.07 -6.64 -14.68
N GLY A 26 -5.94 -5.99 -13.89
CA GLY A 26 -6.30 -6.51 -12.57
C GLY A 26 -6.77 -5.45 -11.59
N ILE A 27 -6.93 -5.90 -10.34
CA ILE A 27 -7.36 -5.10 -9.20
C ILE A 27 -6.17 -4.94 -8.27
N TYR A 28 -5.83 -3.70 -7.97
CA TYR A 28 -4.72 -3.35 -7.08
C TYR A 28 -5.29 -2.84 -5.77
N THR A 29 -4.71 -3.27 -4.66
CA THR A 29 -5.11 -2.84 -3.32
C THR A 29 -3.88 -2.39 -2.56
N ALA A 30 -3.98 -1.27 -1.85
CA ALA A 30 -2.95 -0.79 -0.95
C ALA A 30 -3.47 -0.88 0.48
N GLU A 31 -2.71 -1.56 1.33
CA GLU A 31 -3.03 -1.76 2.73
C GLU A 31 -1.88 -1.31 3.63
N LYS A 32 -2.21 -0.83 4.82
CA LYS A 32 -1.26 -0.75 5.93
C LYS A 32 -1.34 -2.05 6.72
N ARG A 33 -0.19 -2.69 6.93
CA ARG A 33 -0.04 -3.79 7.88
C ARG A 33 0.70 -3.31 9.11
N ASN A 34 -0.01 -3.37 10.24
CA ASN A 34 0.56 -3.04 11.54
C ASN A 34 1.37 -4.21 12.08
N TYR A 35 2.67 -4.01 12.33
CA TYR A 35 3.52 -5.01 12.99
C TYR A 35 3.79 -4.58 14.43
N PHE A 36 3.31 -5.37 15.40
CA PHE A 36 3.61 -5.13 16.82
C PHE A 36 5.12 -5.28 17.07
N GLY A 37 5.79 -4.19 17.46
CA GLY A 37 7.22 -4.19 17.78
C GLY A 37 8.17 -4.09 16.58
N GLY A 38 7.67 -3.68 15.40
CA GLY A 38 8.48 -3.45 14.20
C GLY A 38 7.94 -2.32 13.33
N THR A 39 8.64 -2.00 12.25
CA THR A 39 8.20 -0.97 11.28
C THR A 39 6.92 -1.43 10.58
N ASN A 40 5.91 -0.56 10.59
CA ASN A 40 4.71 -0.76 9.79
C ASN A 40 5.07 -0.90 8.31
N LYS A 41 4.29 -1.67 7.56
CA LYS A 41 4.51 -1.86 6.13
C LYS A 41 3.30 -1.43 5.35
N PHE A 42 3.54 -0.78 4.23
CA PHE A 42 2.55 -0.68 3.17
C PHE A 42 2.69 -1.88 2.26
N ILE A 43 1.57 -2.46 1.88
CA ILE A 43 1.53 -3.66 1.05
C ILE A 43 0.61 -3.39 -0.13
N ILE A 44 1.14 -3.61 -1.33
CA ILE A 44 0.40 -3.56 -2.57
C ILE A 44 0.16 -4.97 -3.04
N THR A 45 -1.10 -5.38 -3.12
CA THR A 45 -1.48 -6.69 -3.66
C THR A 45 -2.15 -6.51 -5.00
N LYS A 46 -1.81 -7.37 -5.96
CA LYS A 46 -2.57 -7.48 -7.21
C LYS A 46 -3.48 -8.71 -7.14
N LYS A 47 -4.73 -8.52 -7.52
CA LYS A 47 -5.72 -9.58 -7.69
C LYS A 47 -6.15 -9.65 -9.15
N LEU A 48 -6.37 -10.87 -9.61
CA LEU A 48 -7.09 -11.14 -10.84
C LEU A 48 -8.55 -10.73 -10.68
N PHE A 49 -9.26 -10.51 -11.80
CA PHE A 49 -10.70 -10.15 -11.76
C PHE A 49 -11.60 -11.23 -11.17
N ASN A 50 -11.10 -12.46 -11.02
CA ASN A 50 -11.78 -13.54 -10.32
C ASN A 50 -11.56 -13.51 -8.79
N GLY A 51 -10.89 -12.48 -8.27
CA GLY A 51 -10.61 -12.25 -6.85
C GLY A 51 -9.37 -12.98 -6.29
N GLN A 52 -8.76 -13.88 -7.07
CA GLN A 52 -7.54 -14.58 -6.66
C GLN A 52 -6.34 -13.63 -6.69
N THR A 53 -5.39 -13.84 -5.77
CA THR A 53 -4.12 -13.11 -5.78
C THR A 53 -3.31 -13.48 -7.03
N ASP A 54 -2.83 -12.47 -7.75
CA ASP A 54 -1.96 -12.63 -8.91
C ASP A 54 -0.51 -12.80 -8.44
N THR A 55 -0.08 -14.05 -8.24
CA THR A 55 1.27 -14.38 -7.76
C THR A 55 2.37 -14.10 -8.77
N SER A 56 2.03 -13.67 -10.00
CA SER A 56 3.01 -13.22 -11.00
C SER A 56 3.40 -11.75 -10.84
N PHE A 57 2.66 -10.98 -10.03
CA PHE A 57 2.90 -9.56 -9.82
C PHE A 57 4.22 -9.28 -9.08
N ASP A 58 4.47 -10.02 -8.01
CA ASP A 58 5.69 -9.96 -7.19
C ASP A 58 5.74 -11.22 -6.31
N ILE A 59 6.63 -11.26 -5.31
CA ILE A 59 6.74 -12.33 -4.34
C ILE A 59 5.39 -12.56 -3.63
N ASN A 60 4.82 -13.74 -3.85
CA ASN A 60 3.49 -14.13 -3.36
C ASN A 60 2.34 -13.21 -3.82
N GLY A 61 2.54 -12.43 -4.90
CA GLY A 61 1.54 -11.50 -5.45
C GLY A 61 1.36 -10.21 -4.66
N SER A 62 2.32 -9.89 -3.79
CA SER A 62 2.34 -8.65 -3.01
C SER A 62 3.72 -8.02 -2.99
N TYR A 63 3.77 -6.72 -3.22
CA TYR A 63 4.95 -5.90 -2.94
C TYR A 63 4.78 -5.24 -1.57
N SER A 64 5.85 -5.14 -0.78
CA SER A 64 5.82 -4.48 0.52
C SER A 64 6.96 -3.50 0.66
N TYR A 65 6.67 -2.33 1.22
CA TYR A 65 7.69 -1.35 1.60
C TYR A 65 7.45 -0.87 3.03
N ASP A 66 8.53 -0.47 3.69
CA ASP A 66 8.47 0.04 5.06
C ASP A 66 7.80 1.41 5.08
N SER A 67 6.93 1.64 6.07
CA SER A 67 6.34 2.95 6.30
C SER A 67 7.45 3.95 6.61
N PRO A 68 7.39 5.17 6.03
CA PRO A 68 8.36 6.21 6.34
C PRO A 68 8.19 6.80 7.75
N THR A 69 7.08 6.52 8.45
CA THR A 69 6.88 6.93 9.85
C THR A 69 7.75 6.09 10.79
N LEU A 70 8.66 6.75 11.53
CA LEU A 70 9.62 6.09 12.44
C LEU A 70 9.15 5.97 13.90
N SER A 71 7.94 6.41 14.27
CA SER A 71 7.48 6.39 15.68
C SER A 71 6.42 5.35 15.99
N GLU A 72 6.55 4.65 17.11
CA GLU A 72 5.68 3.56 17.58
C GLU A 72 4.16 3.84 17.58
N SER A 73 3.74 5.11 17.55
CA SER A 73 2.34 5.53 17.40
C SER A 73 1.90 5.64 15.92
N HIS A 74 2.15 4.59 15.13
CA HIS A 74 1.97 4.54 13.67
C HIS A 74 0.51 4.42 13.17
N ARG A 75 -0.47 4.92 13.94
CA ARG A 75 -1.89 4.62 13.66
C ARG A 75 -2.43 5.31 12.42
N GLU A 76 -1.86 6.45 12.06
CA GLU A 76 -2.46 7.33 11.05
C GLU A 76 -1.85 7.17 9.64
N ASP A 77 -0.87 6.28 9.42
CA ASP A 77 -0.35 6.06 8.07
C ASP A 77 -1.43 5.47 7.14
N GLU A 78 -1.60 6.05 5.95
CA GLU A 78 -2.63 5.62 5.00
C GLU A 78 -2.13 5.67 3.54
N ALA A 79 -2.46 4.62 2.78
CA ALA A 79 -2.30 4.58 1.33
C ALA A 79 -3.66 4.79 0.66
N GLN A 80 -3.99 6.05 0.34
CA GLN A 80 -5.33 6.46 -0.08
C GLN A 80 -5.57 6.34 -1.60
N GLN A 81 -4.51 6.40 -2.40
CA GLN A 81 -4.63 6.27 -3.85
C GLN A 81 -3.47 5.47 -4.45
N ILE A 82 -3.79 4.80 -5.56
CA ILE A 82 -2.86 4.07 -6.41
C ILE A 82 -2.98 4.66 -7.81
N PHE A 83 -1.87 4.96 -8.44
CA PHE A 83 -1.80 5.34 -9.85
C PHE A 83 -0.83 4.40 -10.55
N LYS A 84 -1.27 3.81 -11.67
CA LYS A 84 -0.38 3.02 -12.53
C LYS A 84 0.11 3.92 -13.64
N LEU A 85 1.43 4.04 -13.75
CA LEU A 85 2.11 4.79 -14.80
C LEU A 85 2.24 3.94 -16.06
N ASP A 86 2.50 4.59 -17.20
CA ASP A 86 2.58 3.91 -18.50
C ASP A 86 3.72 2.90 -18.59
N ASN A 87 4.80 3.10 -17.82
CA ASN A 87 5.92 2.16 -17.71
C ASN A 87 5.60 0.94 -16.81
N GLY A 88 4.40 0.88 -16.22
CA GLY A 88 3.98 -0.19 -15.32
C GLY A 88 4.22 0.07 -13.84
N ASP A 89 4.94 1.15 -13.49
CA ASP A 89 5.20 1.51 -12.10
C ASP A 89 3.92 1.94 -11.38
N LEU A 90 3.92 1.80 -10.06
CA LEU A 90 2.83 2.24 -9.20
C LEU A 90 3.27 3.44 -8.36
N LEU A 91 2.53 4.54 -8.47
CA LEU A 91 2.61 5.66 -7.55
C LEU A 91 1.53 5.48 -6.48
N ILE A 92 1.97 5.41 -5.23
CA ILE A 92 1.11 5.32 -4.07
C ILE A 92 1.07 6.68 -3.40
N ALA A 93 -0.12 7.25 -3.24
CA ALA A 93 -0.32 8.52 -2.58
C ALA A 93 -1.18 8.33 -1.33
N GLY A 94 -0.90 9.14 -0.32
CA GLY A 94 -1.58 9.09 0.95
C GLY A 94 -0.90 10.02 1.94
N PHE A 95 -1.03 9.71 3.22
CA PHE A 95 -0.35 10.48 4.25
C PHE A 95 0.33 9.56 5.26
N THR A 96 1.31 10.13 5.92
CA THR A 96 2.15 9.48 6.91
C THR A 96 2.25 10.44 8.08
N ASP A 97 2.23 9.93 9.30
CA ASP A 97 2.38 10.79 10.45
C ASP A 97 3.79 11.39 10.47
N TYR A 98 3.87 12.72 10.48
CA TYR A 98 5.15 13.41 10.58
C TYR A 98 5.64 13.34 12.02
N VAL A 99 6.64 12.52 12.28
CA VAL A 99 7.29 12.51 13.60
C VAL A 99 8.22 13.72 13.69
N TYR A 100 8.02 14.52 14.73
CA TYR A 100 8.95 15.56 15.17
C TYR A 100 10.39 15.00 15.20
N GLY A 101 11.25 15.45 14.29
CA GLY A 101 12.66 15.03 14.22
C GLY A 101 13.21 14.85 12.81
N PHE A 102 12.37 14.73 11.77
CA PHE A 102 12.87 14.82 10.40
C PHE A 102 13.29 16.27 10.14
N ASN A 103 14.56 16.50 9.87
CA ASN A 103 15.03 17.72 9.24
C ASN A 103 15.32 17.36 7.78
N PRO A 104 14.57 17.88 6.80
CA PRO A 104 14.84 17.63 5.38
C PRO A 104 16.22 18.16 4.92
N MET A 105 16.93 18.86 5.81
CA MET A 105 18.32 19.31 5.64
C MET A 105 19.32 18.54 6.50
N ASP A 106 18.97 17.43 7.15
CA ASP A 106 19.94 16.59 7.87
C ASP A 106 20.75 15.75 6.86
N PRO A 107 22.05 16.02 6.68
CA PRO A 107 22.88 15.32 5.71
C PRO A 107 23.19 13.86 6.11
N ASN A 108 22.79 13.41 7.30
CA ASN A 108 23.06 12.06 7.81
C ASN A 108 21.87 11.10 7.70
N LEU A 109 20.73 11.56 7.18
CA LEU A 109 19.61 10.65 6.93
C LEU A 109 19.93 9.75 5.72
N PRO A 110 19.65 8.43 5.82
CA PRO A 110 19.77 7.58 4.65
C PRO A 110 18.80 8.12 3.59
N ASN A 111 19.34 8.43 2.41
CA ASN A 111 18.55 8.80 1.26
C ASN A 111 17.60 7.65 0.93
N VAL A 112 16.35 7.73 1.38
CA VAL A 112 15.29 6.81 0.96
C VAL A 112 14.69 7.43 -0.30
N TYR A 113 15.23 7.04 -1.45
CA TYR A 113 14.64 7.26 -2.78
C TYR A 113 14.09 5.92 -3.29
#